data_AF-A0A6H2A781-F1
#
_entry.id   AF-A0A6H2A781-F1
#
_cell.length_a   1.000
_cell.length_b   1.000
_cell.length_c   1.000
_cell.angle_alpha   90.00
_cell.angle_beta   90.00
_cell.angle_gamma   90.00
#
_symmetry.space_group_name_H-M   'P 1'
#
loop_
_entity.id
_entity.type
_entity.pdbx_description
1 polymer ?
#
loop_
_entity_poly.entity_id
_entity_poly.type
_entity_poly.pdbx_seq_one_letter_code
_entity_poly.pdbx_strand_id
1 'polypeptide(L)' 'MKIGEINLLHEKAKIRKDGVYSFRGNMWVVKDKKFVAFADYSGNCYQRFGFFNTWIGKVERYDRKQKLNEWLRTQQTKGE' A
#
# COMPACT_ATOMS: atom_id res chain seq x y z
N MET A 1 12.12 2.01 7.60
CA MET A 1 12.33 1.23 6.36
C MET A 1 13.63 1.70 5.74
N LYS A 2 14.56 0.81 5.44
CA LYS A 2 15.84 1.17 4.79
C LYS A 2 15.62 1.37 3.29
N ILE A 3 16.48 2.16 2.66
CA ILE A 3 16.37 2.47 1.22
C ILE A 3 16.38 1.22 0.32
N GLY A 4 17.19 0.21 0.66
CA GLY A 4 17.23 -1.06 -0.06
C GLY A 4 15.90 -1.84 -0.02
N GLU A 5 15.12 -1.70 1.06
CA GLU A 5 13.81 -2.34 1.17
C GLU A 5 12.78 -1.64 0.26
N ILE A 6 12.88 -0.31 0.15
CA ILE A 6 12.03 0.49 -0.73
C ILE A 6 12.32 0.14 -2.19
N ASN A 7 13.59 -0.01 -2.57
CA ASN A 7 13.97 -0.40 -3.92
C ASN A 7 13.46 -1.79 -4.28
N LEU A 8 13.61 -2.78 -3.37
CA LEU A 8 13.09 -4.12 -3.58
C LEU A 8 11.56 -4.13 -3.73
N LEU A 9 10.86 -3.30 -2.96
CA LEU A 9 9.43 -3.09 -3.13
C LEU A 9 9.14 -2.53 -4.53
N HIS A 10 9.79 -1.45 -4.96
CA HIS A 10 9.54 -0.88 -6.28
C HIS A 10 9.76 -1.89 -7.42
N GLU A 11 10.83 -2.71 -7.36
CA GLU A 11 11.03 -3.76 -8.37
C GLU A 11 9.93 -4.82 -8.35
N LYS A 12 9.46 -5.23 -7.16
CA LYS A 12 8.32 -6.16 -7.05
C LYS A 12 7.03 -5.58 -7.60
N ALA A 13 6.78 -4.28 -7.44
CA ALA A 13 5.56 -3.64 -7.94
C ALA A 13 5.47 -3.67 -9.47
N LYS A 14 6.60 -3.56 -10.17
CA LYS A 14 6.65 -3.51 -11.65
C LYS A 14 6.02 -4.71 -12.35
N ILE A 15 6.05 -5.87 -11.69
CA ILE A 15 5.58 -7.15 -12.23
C ILE A 15 4.23 -7.60 -11.63
N ARG A 16 3.63 -6.80 -10.76
CA ARG A 16 2.38 -7.15 -10.08
C ARG A 16 1.21 -6.43 -10.75
N LYS A 17 0.05 -7.09 -10.72
CA LYS A 17 -1.23 -6.45 -11.04
C LYS A 17 -1.63 -5.54 -9.88
N ASP A 18 -2.60 -4.66 -10.14
CA ASP A 18 -3.18 -3.83 -9.09
C ASP A 18 -3.83 -4.68 -8.01
N GLY A 19 -3.65 -4.31 -6.74
CA GLY A 19 -4.19 -5.04 -5.61
C GLY A 19 -3.37 -4.92 -4.33
N VAL A 20 -3.74 -5.71 -3.32
CA VAL A 20 -3.10 -5.70 -1.99
C VAL A 20 -2.26 -6.95 -1.77
N TYR A 21 -1.00 -6.76 -1.38
CA TYR A 21 -0.01 -7.82 -1.20
C TYR A 21 0.67 -7.74 0.17
N SER A 22 0.94 -8.90 0.77
CA SER A 22 1.73 -8.98 2.00
C SER A 22 3.23 -8.93 1.67
N PHE A 23 3.97 -8.05 2.36
CA PHE A 23 5.42 -8.01 2.29
C PHE A 23 6.01 -7.57 3.63
N ARG A 24 6.87 -8.44 4.21
CA ARG A 24 7.55 -8.23 5.49
C ARG A 24 6.59 -7.81 6.63
N GLY A 25 5.45 -8.47 6.73
CA GLY A 25 4.46 -8.24 7.80
C GLY A 25 3.50 -7.06 7.56
N ASN A 26 3.78 -6.22 6.55
CA ASN A 26 2.93 -5.11 6.14
C ASN A 26 2.08 -5.52 4.93
N MET A 27 0.92 -4.89 4.80
CA MET A 27 0.06 -5.01 3.62
C MET A 27 0.29 -3.80 2.72
N TRP A 28 0.53 -4.03 1.43
CA TRP A 28 0.90 -2.99 0.47
C TRP A 28 -0.05 -2.95 -0.70
N VAL A 29 -0.49 -1.76 -1.09
CA VAL A 29 -1.31 -1.52 -2.29
C VAL A 29 -0.39 -1.26 -3.48
N VAL A 30 -0.50 -2.11 -4.49
CA VAL A 30 0.02 -1.86 -5.84
C VAL A 30 -1.07 -1.23 -6.69
N LYS A 31 -0.76 -0.12 -7.35
CA LYS A 31 -1.57 0.50 -8.40
C LYS A 31 -0.64 1.02 -9.49
N ASP A 32 -0.96 0.78 -10.75
CA ASP A 32 -0.17 1.27 -11.89
C ASP A 32 1.31 0.91 -11.79
N LYS A 33 1.60 -0.34 -11.41
CA LYS A 33 2.96 -0.89 -11.21
C LYS A 33 3.77 -0.18 -10.12
N LYS A 34 3.13 0.56 -9.20
CA LYS A 34 3.76 1.29 -8.09
C LYS A 34 3.11 0.95 -6.76
N PHE A 35 3.87 1.02 -5.68
CA PHE A 35 3.33 0.95 -4.33
C PHE A 35 2.83 2.32 -3.87
N VAL A 36 1.52 2.44 -3.65
CA VAL A 36 0.85 3.73 -3.42
C VAL A 36 0.24 3.88 -2.04
N ALA A 37 0.07 2.79 -1.29
CA ALA A 37 -0.36 2.82 0.10
C ALA A 37 0.07 1.53 0.82
N PHE A 38 0.08 1.54 2.15
CA PHE A 38 0.34 0.36 2.96
C PHE A 38 -0.30 0.45 4.34
N ALA A 39 -0.45 -0.70 5.00
CA ALA A 39 -0.81 -0.80 6.40
C ALA A 39 0.28 -1.58 7.14
N ASP A 40 0.78 -1.00 8.24
CA ASP A 40 1.77 -1.66 9.09
C ASP A 40 1.16 -2.80 9.91
N TYR A 41 1.97 -3.50 10.70
CA TYR A 41 1.49 -4.59 11.55
C TYR A 41 0.52 -4.15 12.66
N SER A 42 0.63 -2.89 13.08
CA SER A 42 -0.19 -2.26 14.13
C SER A 42 -1.51 -1.69 13.60
N GLY A 43 -1.76 -1.81 12.29
CA GLY A 43 -2.99 -1.35 11.67
C GLY A 43 -2.98 0.12 11.24
N ASN A 44 -1.86 0.82 11.35
CA ASN A 44 -1.75 2.17 10.82
C ASN A 44 -1.64 2.12 9.30
N CYS A 45 -2.52 2.85 8.62
CA CYS A 45 -2.57 2.94 7.17
C CYS A 45 -1.92 4.24 6.71
N TYR A 46 -1.16 4.16 5.63
CA TYR A 46 -0.45 5.28 5.04
C TYR A 46 -0.61 5.27 3.53
N GLN A 47 -0.81 6.44 2.94
CA GLN A 47 -0.62 6.66 1.51
C GLN A 47 0.84 7.02 1.27
N ARG A 48 1.44 6.48 0.21
CA ARG A 48 2.83 6.72 -0.18
C ARG A 48 2.87 7.57 -1.44
N PHE A 49 3.77 8.55 -1.42
CA PHE A 49 4.08 9.42 -2.53
C PHE A 49 5.60 9.50 -2.70
N GLY A 50 6.16 8.61 -3.52
CA GLY A 50 7.62 8.48 -3.62
C GLY A 50 8.25 8.11 -2.27
N PHE A 51 9.01 9.03 -1.68
CA PHE A 51 9.72 8.83 -0.40
C PHE A 51 8.93 9.27 0.84
N PHE A 52 7.82 9.99 0.68
CA PHE A 52 7.00 10.45 1.80
C PHE A 52 5.76 9.58 1.99
N ASN A 53 5.31 9.45 3.24
CA ASN A 53 4.09 8.75 3.60
C ASN A 53 3.18 9.69 4.40
N THR A 54 1.89 9.68 4.09
CA THR A 54 0.85 10.42 4.81
C THR A 54 -0.05 9.43 5.50
N TRP A 55 -0.31 9.62 6.80
CA TRP A 55 -1.25 8.77 7.54
C TRP A 55 -2.67 9.00 7.05
N ILE A 56 -3.37 7.91 6.73
CA ILE A 56 -4.75 7.94 6.19
C ILE A 56 -5.76 7.22 7.08
N GLY A 57 -5.34 6.82 8.28
CA GLY A 57 -6.20 6.23 9.29
C GLY A 57 -5.60 5.00 9.95
N LYS A 58 -6.39 4.41 10.85
CA LYS A 58 -6.05 3.20 11.59
C LYS A 58 -7.18 2.20 11.48
N VAL A 59 -6.84 0.92 11.40
CA VAL A 59 -7.79 -0.20 11.42
C VAL A 59 -7.29 -1.31 12.31
N GLU A 60 -8.17 -2.23 12.66
CA GLU A 60 -7.78 -3.46 13.33
C GLU A 60 -6.81 -4.27 12.47
N ARG A 61 -5.90 -4.98 13.14
CA ARG A 61 -4.82 -5.71 12.48
C ARG A 61 -5.34 -6.71 11.43
N TYR A 62 -6.50 -7.31 11.67
CA TYR A 62 -7.10 -8.31 10.79
C TYR A 62 -7.83 -7.68 9.58
N ASP A 63 -8.21 -6.40 9.67
CA ASP A 63 -9.00 -5.70 8.64
C ASP A 63 -8.14 -4.92 7.64
N ARG A 64 -6.82 -4.88 7.85
CA ARG A 64 -5.86 -4.14 7.00
C ARG A 64 -6.04 -4.40 5.51
N LYS A 65 -6.23 -5.66 5.11
CA LYS A 65 -6.39 -6.03 3.70
C LYS A 65 -7.69 -5.46 3.13
N GLN A 66 -8.79 -5.56 3.86
CA GLN A 66 -10.08 -5.02 3.44
C GLN A 66 -10.00 -3.50 3.28
N LYS A 67 -9.49 -2.79 4.29
CA LYS A 67 -9.36 -1.33 4.24
C LYS A 67 -8.54 -0.83 3.05
N LEU A 68 -7.41 -1.48 2.78
CA LEU A 68 -6.56 -1.13 1.66
C LEU A 68 -7.21 -1.41 0.29
N ASN A 69 -8.03 -2.46 0.18
CA ASN A 69 -8.82 -2.72 -1.03
C ASN A 69 -9.93 -1.67 -1.22
N GLU A 70 -10.63 -1.28 -0.16
CA GLU A 70 -11.61 -0.19 -0.20
C GLU A 70 -10.95 1.10 -0.65
N TRP A 71 -9.81 1.46 -0.04
CA TRP A 71 -9.02 2.62 -0.44
C TRP A 71 -8.63 2.55 -1.92
N LEU A 72 -8.11 1.41 -2.40
CA LEU A 72 -7.74 1.24 -3.80
C LEU A 72 -8.93 1.50 -4.76
N ARG A 73 -10.14 1.02 -4.41
CA ARG A 73 -11.36 1.28 -5.19
C ARG A 73 -11.70 2.76 -5.25
N THR A 74 -11.58 3.51 -4.14
CA THR A 74 -11.82 4.97 -4.15
C THR A 74 -10.86 5.75 -5.05
N GLN A 75 -9.68 5.19 -5.34
CA GLN A 75 -8.69 5.81 -6.23
C GLN A 75 -8.93 5.45 -7.70
N GLN A 76 -9.82 4.51 -8.01
CA GLN A 76 -10.18 4.14 -9.38
C GLN A 76 -11.35 4.98 -9.90
N THR A 77 -12.29 5.38 -9.04
CA THR A 77 -13.46 6.19 -9.40
C THR A 77 -13.20 7.68 -9.58
N LYS A 78 -12.03 8.22 -9.22
CA LYS A 78 -11.71 9.65 -9.41
C LYS A 78 -11.18 9.98 -10.82
N GLY A 79 -11.33 9.06 -11.77
CA GLY A 79 -10.80 9.19 -13.14
C GLY A 79 -11.86 9.39 -14.23
N GLU A 80 -13.13 9.62 -13.87
CA GLU A 80 -14.23 9.95 -14.79
C GLU A 80 -14.64 11.42 -14.66
#